data_AF-A0A239JW22-F1
#
_entry.id   AF-A0A239JW22-F1
#
_cell.length_a   1.000
_cell.length_b   1.000
_cell.length_c   1.000
_cell.angle_alpha   90.00
_cell.angle_beta   90.00
_cell.angle_gamma   90.00
#
_symmetry.space_group_name_H-M   'P 1'
#
loop_
_entity.id
_entity.type
_entity.pdbx_description
1 polymer ?
#
loop_
_entity_poly.entity_id
_entity_poly.type
_entity_poly.pdbx_seq_one_letter_code
_entity_poly.pdbx_strand_id
1 'polypeptide(L)'
;MALLADGIHMATHAGALGVAAFAYWFAKRHVGNPRFTFGTGKVGDLAGFASALLLAVFAIGIAVESFQRLLAPANIAYSEAIWVAVLGLLVNLASAWLLGGDHHHHHHGHDHSHDHGHAHSHTDNNLRSAYLHVLADALTSVMAIVALLAGRYLGWAWMDAAMGLVGAFVIARWSWSLMRDTASVLIDAEAGPDRLAEVREAIEDGDAVVNDLHVWRVGPGHYAVIVSLVADRPLAPQEYADRLAIHEEYAHVTIEVHSCEGAHRLRHAA
;
A
#
# COMPACT_ATOMS: atom_id res chain seq x y z
N MET A 1 6.65 8.82 35.22
CA MET A 1 6.30 9.26 33.86
C MET A 1 6.32 8.12 32.82
N ALA A 2 6.57 6.86 33.18
CA ALA A 2 6.56 5.74 32.22
C ALA A 2 5.16 5.41 31.67
N LEU A 3 4.13 5.41 32.52
CA LEU A 3 2.73 5.10 32.13
C LEU A 3 2.12 6.11 31.14
N LEU A 4 2.60 7.36 31.12
CA LEU A 4 2.06 8.42 30.27
C LEU A 4 2.65 8.32 28.84
N ALA A 5 3.94 7.99 28.73
CA ALA A 5 4.57 7.71 27.44
C ALA A 5 3.99 6.45 26.78
N ASP A 6 3.72 5.41 27.58
CA ASP A 6 3.14 4.14 27.11
C ASP A 6 1.66 4.29 26.69
N GLY A 7 0.89 5.08 27.44
CA GLY A 7 -0.49 5.43 27.07
C GLY A 7 -0.57 6.24 25.78
N ILE A 8 0.38 7.15 25.54
CA ILE A 8 0.48 7.89 24.27
C ILE A 8 0.81 6.94 23.12
N HIS A 9 1.74 6.00 23.29
CA HIS A 9 2.09 5.04 22.24
C HIS A 9 0.90 4.15 21.84
N MET A 10 0.17 3.58 22.80
CA MET A 10 -1.03 2.79 22.50
C MET A 10 -2.16 3.65 21.89
N ALA A 11 -2.32 4.88 22.34
CA ALA A 11 -3.29 5.82 21.75
C ALA A 11 -2.97 6.14 20.29
N THR A 12 -1.70 6.12 19.89
CA THR A 12 -1.29 6.38 18.50
C THR A 12 -1.57 5.20 17.57
N HIS A 13 -1.42 3.97 18.05
CA HIS A 13 -1.86 2.77 17.33
C HIS A 13 -3.39 2.75 17.16
N ALA A 14 -4.13 3.04 18.23
CA ALA A 14 -5.59 3.15 18.17
C ALA A 14 -6.04 4.31 17.27
N GLY A 15 -5.33 5.44 17.30
CA GLY A 15 -5.57 6.60 16.45
C GLY A 15 -5.37 6.28 14.97
N ALA A 16 -4.30 5.57 14.61
CA ALA A 16 -4.02 5.16 13.23
C ALA A 16 -5.13 4.22 12.69
N LEU A 17 -5.55 3.24 13.49
CA LEU A 17 -6.69 2.37 13.14
C LEU A 17 -8.00 3.16 13.02
N GLY A 18 -8.21 4.14 13.90
CA GLY A 18 -9.35 5.05 13.85
C GLY A 18 -9.38 5.89 12.57
N VAL A 19 -8.22 6.39 12.12
CA VAL A 19 -8.08 7.14 10.86
C VAL A 19 -8.40 6.24 9.66
N ALA A 20 -7.88 5.01 9.63
CA ALA A 20 -8.20 4.05 8.58
C ALA A 20 -9.69 3.68 8.55
N ALA A 21 -10.28 3.40 9.71
CA ALA A 21 -11.71 3.08 9.84
C ALA A 21 -12.60 4.26 9.42
N PHE A 22 -12.23 5.49 9.81
CA PHE A 22 -12.92 6.70 9.39
C PHE A 22 -12.83 6.90 7.88
N ALA A 23 -11.66 6.70 7.27
CA ALA A 23 -11.47 6.82 5.83
C ALA A 23 -12.33 5.83 5.05
N TYR A 24 -12.36 4.57 5.50
CA TYR A 24 -13.23 3.54 4.92
C TYR A 24 -14.71 3.89 5.05
N TRP A 25 -15.16 4.29 6.26
CA TRP A 25 -16.54 4.72 6.49
C TRP A 25 -16.91 5.91 5.60
N PHE A 26 -16.02 6.91 5.50
CA PHE A 26 -16.23 8.10 4.68
C PHE A 26 -16.32 7.73 3.20
N ALA A 27 -15.40 6.90 2.70
CA ALA A 27 -15.36 6.47 1.31
C ALA A 27 -16.64 5.71 0.94
N LYS A 28 -17.07 4.78 1.79
CA LYS A 28 -18.31 4.00 1.60
C LYS A 28 -19.56 4.89 1.61
N ARG A 29 -19.63 5.87 2.51
CA ARG A 29 -20.78 6.78 2.62
C ARG A 29 -20.90 7.72 1.42
N HIS A 30 -19.79 8.08 0.78
CA HIS A 30 -19.76 9.08 -0.29
C HIS A 30 -19.49 8.50 -1.68
N VAL A 31 -19.59 7.19 -1.87
CA VAL A 31 -19.26 6.52 -3.14
C VAL A 31 -20.05 7.07 -4.34
N GLY A 32 -21.30 7.50 -4.13
CA GLY A 32 -22.16 8.09 -5.17
C GLY A 32 -22.19 9.62 -5.20
N ASN A 33 -21.27 10.30 -4.49
CA ASN A 33 -21.26 11.75 -4.44
C ASN A 33 -20.53 12.33 -5.68
N PRO A 34 -21.21 13.12 -6.53
CA PRO A 34 -20.65 13.64 -7.79
C PRO A 34 -19.50 14.64 -7.60
N ARG A 35 -19.23 15.09 -6.36
CA ARG A 35 -18.05 15.93 -6.06
C ARG A 35 -16.73 15.17 -6.20
N PHE A 36 -16.75 13.84 -6.20
CA PHE A 36 -15.56 13.00 -6.37
C PHE A 36 -15.56 12.41 -7.79
N THR A 37 -14.81 13.02 -8.71
CA THR A 37 -14.85 12.72 -10.15
C THR A 37 -14.60 11.26 -10.51
N PHE A 38 -13.69 10.59 -9.80
CA PHE A 38 -13.36 9.17 -9.97
C PHE A 38 -13.81 8.33 -8.76
N GLY A 39 -14.77 8.83 -7.98
CA GLY A 39 -15.19 8.23 -6.72
C GLY A 39 -14.22 8.49 -5.56
N THR A 40 -14.44 7.79 -4.46
CA THR A 40 -13.79 8.06 -3.15
C THR A 40 -12.52 7.24 -2.91
N GLY A 41 -11.99 6.55 -3.94
CA GLY A 41 -10.84 5.65 -3.82
C GLY A 41 -9.62 6.28 -3.14
N LYS A 42 -9.25 7.50 -3.56
CA LYS A 42 -8.10 8.24 -3.01
C LYS A 42 -8.22 8.68 -1.55
N VAL A 43 -9.41 8.60 -0.93
CA VAL A 43 -9.56 8.93 0.50
C VAL A 43 -8.78 7.94 1.36
N GLY A 44 -8.74 6.67 0.95
CA GLY A 44 -7.91 5.65 1.61
C GLY A 44 -6.43 5.99 1.55
N ASP A 45 -5.93 6.39 0.38
CA ASP A 45 -4.53 6.79 0.19
C ASP A 45 -4.17 8.04 1.01
N LEU A 46 -5.08 9.02 1.11
CA LEU A 46 -4.88 10.21 1.94
C LEU A 46 -4.74 9.86 3.43
N ALA A 47 -5.59 8.97 3.92
CA ALA A 47 -5.52 8.47 5.29
C ALA A 47 -4.25 7.65 5.55
N GLY A 48 -3.84 6.85 4.56
CA GLY A 48 -2.56 6.13 4.57
C GLY A 48 -1.37 7.08 4.66
N PHE A 49 -1.35 8.13 3.84
CA PHE A 49 -0.30 9.16 3.86
C PHE A 49 -0.23 9.88 5.21
N ALA A 50 -1.37 10.31 5.76
CA ALA A 50 -1.42 10.96 7.07
C ALA A 50 -0.92 10.03 8.19
N SER A 51 -1.28 8.75 8.14
CA SER A 51 -0.80 7.74 9.09
C SER A 51 0.69 7.50 8.97
N ALA A 52 1.22 7.41 7.75
CA ALA A 52 2.65 7.28 7.48
C ALA A 52 3.45 8.49 8.02
N LEU A 53 2.90 9.70 7.86
CA LEU A 53 3.51 10.92 8.41
C LEU A 53 3.56 10.89 9.94
N LEU A 54 2.47 10.48 10.59
CA LEU A 54 2.45 10.33 12.05
C LEU A 54 3.46 9.30 12.53
N LEU A 55 3.54 8.14 11.87
CA LEU A 55 4.53 7.10 12.19
C LEU A 55 5.97 7.60 12.04
N ALA A 56 6.25 8.40 11.00
CA ALA A 56 7.57 9.02 10.83
C ALA A 56 7.92 9.98 11.97
N VAL A 57 6.97 10.79 12.44
CA VAL A 57 7.15 11.67 13.60
C VAL A 57 7.41 10.86 14.87
N PHE A 58 6.66 9.78 15.11
CA PHE A 58 6.91 8.89 16.26
C PHE A 58 8.27 8.19 16.18
N ALA A 59 8.67 7.72 15.01
CA ALA A 59 9.99 7.12 14.81
C ALA A 59 11.12 8.08 15.20
N ILE A 60 11.02 9.35 14.82
CA ILE A 60 11.98 10.38 15.23
C ILE A 60 11.98 10.55 16.76
N GLY A 61 10.79 10.64 17.38
CA GLY A 61 10.66 10.74 18.83
C GLY A 61 11.33 9.57 19.57
N ILE A 62 11.05 8.34 19.13
CA ILE A 62 11.65 7.11 19.68
C ILE A 62 13.17 7.13 19.50
N ALA A 63 13.67 7.53 18.32
CA ALA A 63 15.11 7.59 18.07
C ALA A 63 15.82 8.58 19.01
N VAL A 64 15.23 9.77 19.21
CA VAL A 64 15.77 10.78 20.13
C VAL A 64 15.77 10.28 21.57
N GLU A 65 14.65 9.72 22.05
CA GLU A 65 14.56 9.19 23.42
C GLU A 65 15.53 8.03 23.63
N SER A 66 15.62 7.11 22.67
CA SER A 66 16.53 5.97 22.72
C SER A 66 17.99 6.41 22.73
N PHE A 67 18.36 7.42 21.93
CA PHE A 67 19.70 7.98 21.93
C PHE A 67 20.03 8.65 23.27
N GLN A 68 19.09 9.40 23.84
CA GLN A 68 19.27 10.01 25.17
C GLN A 68 19.46 8.95 26.27
N ARG A 69 18.73 7.83 26.21
CA ARG A 69 18.85 6.72 27.17
C ARG A 69 20.20 5.99 27.09
N LEU A 70 20.84 5.95 25.91
CA LEU A 70 22.21 5.43 25.79
C LEU A 70 23.23 6.31 26.52
N LEU A 71 23.04 7.63 26.49
CA LEU A 71 23.93 8.59 27.14
C LEU A 71 23.69 8.71 28.64
N ALA A 72 22.42 8.65 29.06
CA ALA A 72 22.01 8.75 30.45
C ALA A 72 21.02 7.62 30.78
N PRO A 73 21.54 6.47 31.28
CA PRO A 73 20.69 5.33 31.64
C PRO A 73 19.65 5.73 32.69
N ALA A 74 18.38 5.65 32.32
CA ALA A 74 17.25 5.93 33.20
C ALA A 74 16.73 4.65 33.85
N ASN A 75 16.11 4.77 35.03
CA ASN A 75 15.42 3.63 35.66
C ASN A 75 14.13 3.31 34.89
N ILE A 76 14.09 2.13 34.29
CA ILE A 76 12.95 1.64 33.50
C ILE A 76 11.99 0.89 34.43
N ALA A 77 10.69 1.17 34.29
CA ALA A 77 9.61 0.40 34.91
C ALA A 77 9.41 -0.91 34.13
N TYR A 78 10.37 -1.84 34.28
CA TYR A 78 10.45 -3.04 33.44
C TYR A 78 9.20 -3.94 33.55
N SER A 79 8.56 -4.01 34.72
CA SER A 79 7.40 -4.88 34.92
C SER A 79 6.23 -4.44 34.04
N GLU A 80 5.94 -3.15 34.03
CA GLU A 80 4.86 -2.52 33.28
C GLU A 80 5.14 -2.57 31.77
N ALA A 81 6.36 -2.23 31.35
CA ALA A 81 6.76 -2.23 29.95
C ALA A 81 6.67 -3.63 29.31
N ILE A 82 7.07 -4.69 30.05
CA ILE A 82 6.97 -6.07 29.56
C ILE A 82 5.49 -6.45 29.35
N TRP A 83 4.59 -6.06 30.26
CA TRP A 83 3.16 -6.36 30.11
C TRP A 83 2.56 -5.69 28.88
N VAL A 84 2.90 -4.43 28.62
CA VAL A 84 2.41 -3.72 27.44
C VAL A 84 2.97 -4.32 26.16
N ALA A 85 4.26 -4.67 26.12
CA ALA A 85 4.87 -5.32 24.96
C ALA A 85 4.23 -6.69 24.65
N VAL A 86 3.92 -7.50 25.67
CA VAL A 86 3.23 -8.79 25.51
C VAL A 86 1.80 -8.57 25.01
N LEU A 87 1.06 -7.61 25.58
CA LEU A 87 -0.30 -7.31 25.13
C LEU A 87 -0.31 -6.84 23.66
N GLY A 88 0.63 -5.96 23.29
CA GLY A 88 0.80 -5.50 21.91
C GLY A 88 1.08 -6.67 20.94
N LEU A 89 1.97 -7.59 21.30
CA LEU A 89 2.23 -8.80 20.53
C LEU A 89 0.96 -9.66 20.36
N LEU A 90 0.17 -9.85 21.43
CA LEU A 90 -1.09 -10.60 21.36
C LEU A 90 -2.11 -9.94 20.43
N VAL A 91 -2.25 -8.61 20.50
CA VAL A 91 -3.15 -7.86 19.61
C VAL A 91 -2.69 -7.97 18.15
N ASN A 92 -1.40 -7.87 17.88
CA ASN A 92 -0.85 -8.03 16.53
C ASN A 92 -1.11 -9.44 15.96
N LEU A 93 -0.88 -10.47 16.77
CA LEU A 93 -1.16 -11.86 16.38
C LEU A 93 -2.66 -12.13 16.19
N ALA A 94 -3.52 -11.57 17.05
CA ALA A 94 -4.97 -11.67 16.89
C ALA A 94 -5.46 -10.99 15.61
N SER A 95 -4.88 -9.83 15.28
CA SER A 95 -5.18 -9.10 14.05
C SER A 95 -4.76 -9.92 12.84
N ALA A 96 -3.55 -10.47 12.84
CA ALA A 96 -3.08 -11.36 11.79
C ALA A 96 -3.96 -12.61 11.60
N TRP A 97 -4.40 -13.22 12.70
CA TRP A 97 -5.29 -14.38 12.66
C TRP A 97 -6.66 -14.02 12.08
N LEU A 98 -7.22 -12.86 12.45
CA LEU A 98 -8.48 -12.36 11.90
C LEU A 98 -8.37 -12.12 10.39
N LEU A 99 -7.29 -11.47 9.94
CA LEU A 99 -7.05 -11.23 8.50
C LEU A 99 -6.77 -12.53 7.72
N GLY A 100 -6.18 -13.55 8.35
CA GLY A 100 -5.90 -14.84 7.74
C GLY A 100 -7.10 -15.79 7.67
N GLY A 101 -8.19 -15.52 8.38
CA GLY A 101 -9.36 -16.41 8.50
C GLY A 101 -10.44 -16.28 7.41
N ASP A 102 -10.42 -15.20 6.62
CA ASP A 102 -11.58 -14.77 5.80
C ASP A 102 -11.59 -15.27 4.33
N HIS A 103 -11.09 -16.49 4.05
CA HIS A 103 -11.08 -17.06 2.70
C HIS A 103 -11.83 -18.39 2.52
N HIS A 104 -12.76 -18.75 3.41
CA HIS A 104 -13.57 -19.96 3.28
C HIS A 104 -15.07 -19.71 3.13
N HIS A 105 -15.53 -18.95 2.13
CA HIS A 105 -16.97 -18.85 1.86
C HIS A 105 -17.33 -18.78 0.35
N HIS A 106 -17.76 -19.95 -0.16
CA HIS A 106 -18.77 -20.21 -1.20
C HIS A 106 -18.48 -20.00 -2.71
N HIS A 107 -17.90 -21.04 -3.33
CA HIS A 107 -18.17 -21.38 -4.74
C HIS A 107 -19.41 -22.28 -4.85
N HIS A 108 -20.44 -21.79 -5.53
CA HIS A 108 -21.39 -22.57 -6.32
C HIS A 108 -21.41 -21.86 -7.69
N GLY A 109 -21.18 -22.45 -8.86
CA GLY A 109 -21.04 -23.82 -9.30
C GLY A 109 -21.67 -23.85 -10.69
N HIS A 110 -20.89 -23.95 -11.77
CA HIS A 110 -21.36 -24.41 -13.08
C HIS A 110 -20.17 -24.91 -13.90
N ASP A 111 -20.26 -26.19 -14.29
CA ASP A 111 -19.48 -26.86 -15.34
C ASP A 111 -19.40 -26.00 -16.60
N HIS A 112 -18.23 -25.91 -17.24
CA HIS A 112 -18.05 -26.21 -18.66
C HIS A 112 -16.55 -26.31 -19.00
N SER A 113 -16.29 -27.14 -19.99
CA SER A 113 -15.04 -27.73 -20.45
C SER A 113 -14.16 -26.82 -21.32
N HIS A 114 -12.84 -27.11 -21.29
CA HIS A 114 -11.76 -26.71 -22.20
C HIS A 114 -11.32 -25.24 -22.18
N ASP A 115 -10.11 -24.94 -21.70
CA ASP A 115 -8.93 -24.71 -22.55
C ASP A 115 -7.71 -24.34 -21.67
N HIS A 116 -6.51 -24.52 -22.19
CA HIS A 116 -5.24 -24.29 -21.48
C HIS A 116 -4.98 -22.80 -21.23
N GLY A 117 -5.03 -22.36 -19.97
CA GLY A 117 -4.66 -21.00 -19.56
C GLY A 117 -3.82 -21.01 -18.27
N HIS A 118 -2.57 -20.56 -18.38
CA HIS A 118 -1.67 -20.34 -17.25
C HIS A 118 -2.21 -19.21 -16.37
N ALA A 119 -2.98 -19.55 -15.33
CA ALA A 119 -3.44 -18.61 -14.31
C ALA A 119 -2.30 -18.27 -13.36
N HIS A 120 -1.68 -17.10 -13.55
CA HIS A 120 -0.67 -16.55 -12.67
C HIS A 120 -1.32 -16.03 -11.36
N SER A 121 -1.13 -16.76 -10.26
CA SER A 121 -0.48 -16.35 -9.00
C SER A 121 -0.72 -14.92 -8.39
N HIS A 122 -1.80 -14.20 -8.67
CA HIS A 122 -1.99 -12.87 -8.02
C HIS A 122 -2.46 -12.96 -6.56
N THR A 123 -3.25 -13.97 -6.20
CA THR A 123 -3.74 -14.17 -4.82
C THR A 123 -2.61 -14.55 -3.85
N ASP A 124 -1.61 -15.30 -4.33
CA ASP A 124 -0.48 -15.77 -3.52
C ASP A 124 0.46 -14.63 -3.09
N ASN A 125 0.65 -13.61 -3.93
CA ASN A 125 1.56 -12.50 -3.63
C ASN A 125 0.99 -11.57 -2.56
N ASN A 126 -0.32 -11.32 -2.57
CA ASN A 126 -0.95 -10.43 -1.58
C ASN A 126 -0.96 -11.09 -0.19
N LEU A 127 -1.27 -12.39 -0.13
CA LEU A 127 -1.20 -13.20 1.10
C LEU A 127 0.23 -13.31 1.63
N ARG A 128 1.21 -13.52 0.74
CA ARG A 128 2.64 -13.53 1.12
C ARG A 128 3.08 -12.19 1.67
N SER A 129 2.65 -11.08 1.08
CA SER A 129 2.96 -9.72 1.55
C SER A 129 2.40 -9.47 2.95
N ALA A 130 1.11 -9.79 3.17
CA ALA A 130 0.47 -9.66 4.48
C ALA A 130 1.13 -10.56 5.54
N TYR A 131 1.48 -11.80 5.21
CA TYR A 131 2.17 -12.72 6.11
C TYR A 131 3.58 -12.21 6.49
N LEU A 132 4.37 -11.75 5.51
CA LEU A 132 5.70 -11.20 5.77
C LEU A 132 5.64 -9.93 6.63
N HIS A 133 4.60 -9.11 6.43
CA HIS A 133 4.37 -7.93 7.24
C HIS A 133 4.08 -8.28 8.71
N VAL A 134 3.14 -9.20 8.96
CA VAL A 134 2.84 -9.68 10.32
C VAL A 134 4.08 -10.28 10.99
N LEU A 135 4.86 -11.08 10.26
CA LEU A 135 6.07 -11.70 10.78
C LEU A 135 7.09 -10.64 11.22
N ALA A 136 7.25 -9.56 10.44
CA ALA A 136 8.13 -8.45 10.79
C ALA A 136 7.68 -7.74 12.08
N ASP A 137 6.38 -7.48 12.23
CA ASP A 137 5.81 -6.84 13.43
C ASP A 137 5.90 -7.75 14.67
N ALA A 138 5.72 -9.06 14.48
CA ALA A 138 5.90 -10.04 15.55
C ALA A 138 7.38 -10.13 15.98
N LEU A 139 8.31 -10.15 15.02
CA LEU A 139 9.75 -10.21 15.30
C LEU A 139 10.22 -8.98 16.06
N THR A 140 9.82 -7.78 15.64
CA THR A 140 10.17 -6.53 16.34
C THR A 140 9.63 -6.50 17.77
N SER A 141 8.39 -6.95 17.97
CA SER A 141 7.77 -7.08 19.30
C SER A 141 8.52 -8.08 20.20
N VAL A 142 8.90 -9.24 19.66
CA VAL A 142 9.67 -10.25 20.39
C VAL A 142 11.04 -9.72 20.78
N MET A 143 11.76 -9.03 19.88
CA MET A 143 13.06 -8.45 20.20
C MET A 143 12.97 -7.37 21.28
N ALA A 144 11.90 -6.55 21.27
CA ALA A 144 11.65 -5.57 22.33
C ALA A 144 11.45 -6.25 23.70
N ILE A 145 10.65 -7.31 23.77
CA ILE A 145 10.43 -8.09 25.00
C ILE A 145 11.76 -8.68 25.50
N VAL A 146 12.57 -9.26 24.61
CA VAL A 146 13.89 -9.82 24.97
C VAL A 146 14.80 -8.75 25.55
N ALA A 147 14.82 -7.54 24.97
CA ALA A 147 15.62 -6.43 25.50
C ALA A 147 15.16 -5.96 26.89
N LEU A 148 13.84 -5.88 27.12
CA LEU A 148 13.30 -5.55 28.44
C LEU A 148 13.63 -6.62 29.50
N LEU A 149 13.56 -7.90 29.13
CA LEU A 149 13.93 -9.01 30.01
C LEU A 149 15.43 -9.00 30.33
N ALA A 150 16.28 -8.77 29.33
CA ALA A 150 17.72 -8.63 29.52
C ALA A 150 18.07 -7.43 30.40
N GLY A 151 17.39 -6.29 30.22
CA GLY A 151 17.52 -5.13 31.10
C GLY A 151 17.16 -5.46 32.55
N ARG A 152 16.04 -6.17 32.76
CA ARG A 152 15.55 -6.54 34.10
C ARG A 152 16.45 -7.56 34.83
N TYR A 153 16.83 -8.64 34.17
CA TYR A 153 17.48 -9.79 34.82
C TYR A 153 19.00 -9.78 34.72
N LEU A 154 19.56 -9.24 33.63
CA LEU A 154 21.00 -9.18 33.38
C LEU A 154 21.60 -7.80 33.66
N GLY A 155 20.76 -6.80 33.97
CA GLY A 155 21.17 -5.41 34.16
C GLY A 155 21.58 -4.71 32.87
N TRP A 156 21.26 -5.29 31.70
CA TRP A 156 21.64 -4.77 30.38
C TRP A 156 20.71 -3.65 29.93
N ALA A 157 20.62 -2.58 30.72
CA ALA A 157 19.71 -1.45 30.48
C ALA A 157 19.93 -0.76 29.12
N TRP A 158 21.15 -0.85 28.57
CA TRP A 158 21.48 -0.30 27.25
C TRP A 158 20.77 -1.03 26.09
N MET A 159 20.34 -2.28 26.28
CA MET A 159 19.66 -3.06 25.24
C MET A 159 18.29 -2.49 24.89
N ASP A 160 17.56 -1.94 25.86
CA ASP A 160 16.28 -1.25 25.63
C ASP A 160 16.48 -0.09 24.65
N ALA A 161 17.47 0.75 24.94
CA ALA A 161 17.80 1.91 24.11
C ALA A 161 18.35 1.50 22.72
N ALA A 162 19.18 0.45 22.65
CA ALA A 162 19.65 -0.08 21.37
C ALA A 162 18.50 -0.64 20.52
N MET A 163 17.58 -1.40 21.12
CA MET A 163 16.41 -1.93 20.42
C MET A 163 15.44 -0.83 20.00
N GLY A 164 15.27 0.22 20.81
CA GLY A 164 14.49 1.40 20.45
C GLY A 164 15.03 2.11 19.20
N LEU A 165 16.36 2.24 19.05
CA LEU A 165 16.97 2.77 17.83
C LEU A 165 16.74 1.87 16.60
N VAL A 166 16.87 0.56 16.76
CA VAL A 166 16.59 -0.42 15.69
C VAL A 166 15.13 -0.32 15.27
N GLY A 167 14.20 -0.31 16.23
CA GLY A 167 12.77 -0.16 15.97
C GLY A 167 12.44 1.15 15.27
N ALA A 168 12.99 2.26 15.73
CA ALA A 168 12.82 3.57 15.09
C ALA A 168 13.30 3.57 13.63
N PHE A 169 14.43 2.94 13.32
CA PHE A 169 14.94 2.83 11.95
C PHE A 169 14.00 1.99 11.06
N VAL A 170 13.50 0.86 11.57
CA VAL A 170 12.54 0.01 10.85
C VAL A 170 11.24 0.77 10.57
N ILE A 171 10.65 1.41 11.59
CA ILE A 171 9.42 2.21 11.45
C ILE A 171 9.64 3.36 10.47
N ALA A 172 10.77 4.07 10.56
CA ALA A 172 11.07 5.18 9.64
C ALA A 172 11.16 4.71 8.19
N ARG A 173 11.83 3.59 7.91
CA ARG A 173 11.94 3.02 6.56
C ARG A 173 10.57 2.61 6.02
N TRP A 174 9.74 2.00 6.84
CA TRP A 174 8.39 1.60 6.44
C TRP A 174 7.48 2.81 6.21
N SER A 175 7.49 3.77 7.13
CA SER A 175 6.75 5.03 7.02
C SER A 175 7.13 5.77 5.74
N TRP A 176 8.42 5.83 5.41
CA TRP A 176 8.90 6.45 4.17
C TRP A 176 8.42 5.72 2.91
N SER A 177 8.40 4.38 2.92
CA SER A 177 7.82 3.61 1.81
C SER A 177 6.34 3.93 1.64
N LEU A 178 5.55 3.77 2.72
CA LEU A 178 4.10 3.99 2.70
C LEU A 178 3.74 5.42 2.28
N MET A 179 4.50 6.40 2.78
CA MET A 179 4.33 7.80 2.41
C MET A 179 4.59 8.01 0.91
N ARG A 180 5.65 7.42 0.36
CA ARG A 180 5.93 7.50 -1.09
C ARG A 180 4.84 6.82 -1.93
N ASP A 181 4.40 5.63 -1.51
CA ASP A 181 3.45 4.80 -2.25
C ASP A 181 2.04 5.38 -2.25
N THR A 182 1.66 6.09 -1.18
CA THR A 182 0.38 6.81 -1.09
C THR A 182 0.45 8.19 -1.72
N ALA A 183 1.55 8.92 -1.54
CA ALA A 183 1.76 10.21 -2.19
C ALA A 183 1.70 10.10 -3.72
N SER A 184 2.29 9.06 -4.30
CA SER A 184 2.27 8.84 -5.74
C SER A 184 0.84 8.75 -6.31
N VAL A 185 -0.12 8.22 -5.54
CA VAL A 185 -1.54 8.23 -5.94
C VAL A 185 -2.15 9.61 -5.84
N LEU A 186 -1.85 10.31 -4.75
CA LEU A 186 -2.44 11.61 -4.46
C LEU A 186 -2.01 12.68 -5.47
N ILE A 187 -0.79 12.56 -5.99
CA ILE A 187 -0.24 13.47 -7.01
C ILE A 187 -0.45 12.99 -8.45
N ASP A 188 -1.22 11.92 -8.66
CA ASP A 188 -1.49 11.35 -9.99
C ASP A 188 -0.22 10.95 -10.74
N ALA A 189 0.72 10.32 -10.04
CA ALA A 189 1.93 9.78 -10.65
C ALA A 189 1.61 8.60 -11.59
N GLU A 190 2.45 8.47 -12.62
CA GLU A 190 2.34 7.41 -13.61
C GLU A 190 2.44 6.01 -12.99
N ALA A 191 1.60 5.08 -13.47
CA ALA A 191 1.45 3.71 -12.97
C ALA A 191 2.67 2.79 -13.21
N GLY A 192 3.69 3.28 -13.92
CA GLY A 192 4.95 2.58 -14.18
C GLY A 192 5.04 1.97 -15.58
N PRO A 193 6.26 1.54 -15.98
CA PRO A 193 6.57 1.13 -17.36
C PRO A 193 5.80 -0.12 -17.79
N ASP A 194 5.56 -1.06 -16.89
CA ASP A 194 4.87 -2.33 -17.23
C ASP A 194 3.42 -2.07 -17.64
N ARG A 195 2.71 -1.19 -16.93
CA ARG A 195 1.32 -0.81 -17.26
C ARG A 195 1.23 0.04 -18.51
N LEU A 196 2.21 0.92 -18.73
CA LEU A 196 2.33 1.67 -19.97
C LEU A 196 2.53 0.73 -21.17
N ALA A 197 3.38 -0.29 -21.01
CA ALA A 197 3.63 -1.29 -22.05
C ALA A 197 2.39 -2.14 -22.34
N GLU A 198 1.69 -2.59 -21.30
CA GLU A 198 0.42 -3.33 -21.41
C GLU A 198 -0.64 -2.55 -22.21
N VAL A 199 -0.84 -1.26 -21.90
CA VAL A 199 -1.78 -0.42 -22.65
C VAL A 199 -1.32 -0.20 -24.10
N ARG A 200 -0.03 -0.01 -24.34
CA ARG A 200 0.51 0.12 -25.70
C ARG A 200 0.31 -1.15 -26.52
N GLU A 201 0.63 -2.31 -25.96
CA GLU A 201 0.47 -3.60 -26.64
C GLU A 201 -1.00 -3.90 -26.96
N ALA A 202 -1.93 -3.47 -26.09
CA ALA A 202 -3.36 -3.65 -26.34
C ALA A 202 -3.90 -2.69 -27.42
N ILE A 203 -3.38 -1.48 -27.53
CA ILE A 203 -3.92 -0.45 -28.44
C ILE A 203 -3.21 -0.42 -29.79
N GLU A 204 -1.88 -0.50 -29.80
CA GLU A 204 -1.09 -0.42 -31.03
C GLU A 204 -1.30 -1.69 -31.85
N ASP A 205 -2.01 -1.55 -32.97
CA ASP A 205 -1.97 -2.49 -34.07
C ASP A 205 -1.16 -1.86 -35.20
N GLY A 206 -0.68 -2.61 -36.19
CA GLY A 206 0.25 -2.09 -37.21
C GLY A 206 -0.21 -0.83 -37.98
N ASP A 207 -1.45 -0.36 -37.80
CA ASP A 207 -1.96 0.93 -38.25
C ASP A 207 -1.97 2.00 -37.14
N ALA A 208 -2.49 1.68 -35.95
CA ALA A 208 -2.59 2.60 -34.81
C ALA A 208 -1.29 2.73 -34.01
N VAL A 209 -0.81 3.97 -33.83
CA VAL A 209 0.36 4.28 -32.99
C VAL A 209 -0.04 5.24 -31.88
N VAL A 210 0.37 4.93 -30.64
CA VAL A 210 0.07 5.79 -29.49
C VAL A 210 1.02 7.00 -29.48
N ASN A 211 0.44 8.19 -29.60
CA ASN A 211 1.15 9.46 -29.61
C ASN A 211 1.34 10.03 -28.18
N ASP A 212 0.30 9.94 -27.36
CA ASP A 212 0.32 10.40 -25.97
C ASP A 212 -0.41 9.39 -25.08
N LEU A 213 0.16 9.10 -23.91
CA LEU A 213 -0.35 8.08 -22.99
C LEU A 213 -0.10 8.49 -21.55
N HIS A 214 -1.17 8.50 -20.78
CA HIS A 214 -1.16 8.73 -19.35
C HIS A 214 -1.92 7.61 -18.66
N VAL A 215 -1.24 6.88 -17.77
CA VAL A 215 -1.86 5.84 -16.94
C VAL A 215 -1.56 6.15 -15.49
N TRP A 216 -2.58 6.33 -14.66
CA TRP A 216 -2.39 6.63 -13.24
C TRP A 216 -3.42 5.91 -12.36
N ARG A 217 -3.10 5.78 -11.07
CA ARG A 217 -3.95 5.07 -10.10
C ARG A 217 -5.02 6.01 -9.55
N VAL A 218 -6.29 5.58 -9.57
CA VAL A 218 -7.44 6.34 -9.04
C VAL A 218 -8.02 5.72 -7.76
N GLY A 219 -7.67 4.48 -7.46
CA GLY A 219 -8.00 3.80 -6.23
C GLY A 219 -7.26 2.47 -6.08
N PRO A 220 -7.53 1.71 -5.02
CA PRO A 220 -6.90 0.40 -4.81
C PRO A 220 -7.18 -0.55 -5.98
N GLY A 221 -6.15 -0.92 -6.73
CA GLY A 221 -6.26 -1.83 -7.88
C GLY A 221 -6.98 -1.26 -9.12
N HIS A 222 -7.32 0.03 -9.13
CA HIS A 222 -8.03 0.66 -10.25
C HIS A 222 -7.24 1.82 -10.84
N TYR A 223 -7.18 1.85 -12.16
CA TYR A 223 -6.41 2.80 -12.97
C TYR A 223 -7.32 3.57 -13.92
N ALA A 224 -6.91 4.80 -14.19
CA ALA A 224 -7.43 5.60 -15.28
C ALA A 224 -6.39 5.70 -16.40
N VAL A 225 -6.89 5.72 -17.64
CA VAL A 225 -6.10 5.76 -18.86
C VAL A 225 -6.63 6.91 -19.72
N ILE A 226 -5.73 7.80 -20.13
CA ILE A 226 -5.96 8.74 -21.23
C ILE A 226 -4.95 8.40 -22.31
N VAL A 227 -5.44 8.15 -23.52
CA VAL A 227 -4.61 7.81 -24.66
C VAL A 227 -5.02 8.60 -25.88
N SER A 228 -4.04 9.18 -26.56
CA SER A 228 -4.19 9.77 -27.89
C SER A 228 -3.39 8.92 -28.88
N LEU A 229 -4.05 8.48 -29.95
CA LEU A 229 -3.45 7.64 -30.97
C LEU A 229 -3.69 8.22 -32.37
N VAL A 230 -2.81 7.84 -33.30
CA VAL A 230 -2.88 8.22 -34.71
C VAL A 230 -2.92 6.95 -35.56
N ALA A 231 -3.83 6.90 -36.53
CA ALA A 231 -3.96 5.78 -37.47
C ALA A 231 -4.29 6.29 -38.89
N ASP A 232 -3.95 5.52 -39.93
CA ASP A 232 -4.38 5.81 -41.31
C ASP A 232 -5.87 5.50 -41.50
N ARG A 233 -6.33 4.40 -40.90
CA ARG A 233 -7.74 3.97 -40.93
C ARG A 233 -8.25 3.78 -39.51
N PRO A 234 -8.47 4.89 -38.77
CA PRO A 234 -8.85 4.81 -37.38
C PRO A 234 -10.14 4.03 -37.18
N LEU A 235 -10.11 3.06 -36.26
CA LEU A 235 -11.31 2.45 -35.71
C LEU A 235 -12.07 3.44 -34.83
N ALA A 236 -13.32 3.10 -34.48
CA ALA A 236 -14.07 3.89 -33.52
C ALA A 236 -13.36 3.88 -32.15
N PRO A 237 -13.35 4.99 -31.38
CA PRO A 237 -12.73 5.03 -30.05
C PRO A 237 -13.18 3.91 -29.11
N GLN A 238 -14.44 3.48 -29.22
CA GLN A 238 -14.97 2.37 -28.42
C GLN A 238 -14.27 1.04 -28.72
N GLU A 239 -13.89 0.78 -29.97
CA GLU A 239 -13.23 -0.49 -30.34
C GLU A 239 -11.83 -0.60 -29.70
N TYR A 240 -11.11 0.52 -29.55
CA TYR A 240 -9.85 0.52 -28.80
C TYR A 240 -10.10 0.38 -27.30
N ALA A 241 -11.18 0.97 -26.77
CA ALA A 241 -11.52 0.85 -25.36
C ALA A 241 -11.89 -0.58 -24.97
N ASP A 242 -12.58 -1.29 -25.87
CA ASP A 242 -12.96 -2.69 -25.68
C ASP A 242 -11.73 -3.62 -25.61
N ARG A 243 -10.60 -3.25 -26.24
CA ARG A 243 -9.33 -4.01 -26.11
C ARG A 243 -8.76 -3.94 -24.69
N LEU A 244 -8.91 -2.79 -24.03
CA LEU A 244 -8.49 -2.61 -22.64
C LEU A 244 -9.49 -3.17 -21.63
N ALA A 245 -10.76 -3.32 -22.02
CA ALA A 245 -11.82 -3.82 -21.15
C ALA A 245 -11.61 -5.28 -20.69
N ILE A 246 -10.69 -6.02 -21.32
CA ILE A 246 -10.24 -7.35 -20.86
C ILE A 246 -9.63 -7.26 -19.46
N HIS A 247 -9.02 -6.12 -19.12
CA HIS A 247 -8.38 -5.87 -17.83
C HIS A 247 -9.31 -5.05 -16.94
N GLU A 248 -9.97 -5.70 -15.98
CA GLU A 248 -10.94 -5.07 -15.05
C GLU A 248 -10.33 -3.93 -14.21
N GLU A 249 -9.00 -3.86 -14.13
CA GLU A 249 -8.27 -2.81 -13.43
C GLU A 249 -8.30 -1.44 -14.15
N TYR A 250 -8.52 -1.37 -15.47
CA TYR A 250 -8.67 -0.11 -16.20
C TYR A 250 -10.12 0.42 -16.11
N ALA A 251 -10.46 1.00 -14.98
CA ALA A 251 -11.83 1.43 -14.65
C ALA A 251 -12.31 2.66 -15.44
N HIS A 252 -11.39 3.53 -15.87
CA HIS A 252 -11.72 4.75 -16.60
C HIS A 252 -10.80 4.92 -17.80
N VAL A 253 -11.34 4.75 -19.01
CA VAL A 253 -10.57 4.84 -20.25
C VAL A 253 -11.13 5.97 -21.11
N THR A 254 -10.25 6.88 -21.55
CA THR A 254 -10.56 7.93 -22.51
C THR A 254 -9.62 7.79 -23.70
N ILE A 255 -10.19 7.69 -24.90
CA ILE A 255 -9.45 7.47 -26.14
C ILE A 255 -9.73 8.62 -27.10
N GLU A 256 -8.67 9.31 -27.47
CA GLU A 256 -8.68 10.30 -28.55
C GLU A 256 -8.02 9.68 -29.78
N VAL A 257 -8.72 9.75 -30.91
CA VAL A 257 -8.28 9.11 -32.16
C VAL A 257 -8.11 10.18 -33.23
N HIS A 258 -6.91 10.26 -33.78
CA HIS A 258 -6.58 11.15 -34.90
C HIS A 258 -6.32 10.32 -36.16
N SER A 259 -6.69 10.91 -37.30
CA SER A 259 -6.33 10.36 -38.61
C SER A 259 -5.03 11.00 -39.12
N CYS A 260 -4.21 10.24 -39.82
CA CYS A 260 -3.01 10.77 -40.47
C CYS A 260 -3.36 11.85 -41.52
N GLU A 261 -2.81 13.06 -41.38
CA GLU A 261 -2.90 14.10 -42.42
C GLU A 261 -1.82 13.95 -43.53
N GLY A 262 -1.23 12.75 -43.71
CA GLY A 262 -0.16 12.48 -44.67
C GLY A 262 0.37 11.04 -44.62
N ALA A 263 1.46 10.74 -45.33
CA ALA A 263 2.02 9.38 -45.40
C ALA A 263 2.55 8.90 -44.04
N HIS A 264 1.98 7.81 -43.53
CA HIS A 264 2.37 7.13 -42.29
C HIS A 264 3.85 6.72 -42.36
N ARG A 265 4.70 7.42 -41.61
CA ARG A 265 6.07 6.95 -41.37
C ARG A 265 6.00 5.89 -40.30
N LEU A 266 5.70 4.66 -40.70
CA LEU A 266 5.97 3.46 -39.91
C LEU A 266 7.42 3.56 -39.42
N ARG A 267 7.62 3.76 -38.12
CA ARG A 267 8.92 3.63 -37.47
C ARG A 267 9.30 2.15 -37.42
N HIS A 268 9.62 1.58 -38.57
CA HIS A 268 10.55 0.44 -38.62
C HIS A 268 11.95 1.02 -38.48
N ALA A 269 12.41 1.18 -37.24
CA ALA A 269 13.84 1.33 -36.96
C ALA A 269 14.39 -0.04 -36.60
N ALA A 270 15.43 -0.41 -37.36
CA ALA A 270 16.18 -1.67 -37.36
C ALA A 270 16.89 -2.00 -36.04
#